data_AF-A0A3C0W1I7-F1
#
_entry.id   AF-A0A3C0W1I7-F1
#
_cell.length_a   1.000
_cell.length_b   1.000
_cell.length_c   1.000
_cell.angle_alpha   90.00
_cell.angle_beta   90.00
_cell.angle_gamma   90.00
#
_symmetry.space_group_name_H-M   'P 1'
#
loop_
_entity.id
_entity.type
_entity.pdbx_description
1 polymer ?
#
loop_
_entity_poly.entity_id
_entity_poly.type
_entity_poly.pdbx_seq_one_letter_code
_entity_poly.pdbx_strand_id
1 'polypeptide(L)'
;AYEASSDLAKEKGKYKTYEGSKWDRGLLPPDTIDLLQDERGQEIDVPRGGKMNWEPLRKKIAEQGMRNSNVLAIAPTATIANIMGTSPCIEPLYKNLYVKSNLSGDFIVLNRNLVEMLKEKGVWGEDLMNQLKYHDGDVHDIDKVPEDTKKLFETAFDVDPMIMIAAAARRQKWIDQSQSVNLFLAKPEIKQLSHMYRAAWRSGLKTTYYLRTLGASNIEKATIAVKKQGVEAPKKEYTAEEKMACSIEAMRNGEECEVCQ
;
A
#
# COMPACT_ATOMS: atom_id res chain seq x y z
N ALA A 1 14.87 -4.53 14.13
CA ALA A 1 14.85 -3.06 14.34
C ALA A 1 15.30 -2.70 15.75
N TYR A 2 14.52 -3.04 16.78
CA TYR A 2 14.89 -2.77 18.19
C TYR A 2 16.22 -3.39 18.59
N GLU A 3 16.42 -4.67 18.25
CA GLU A 3 17.66 -5.37 18.53
C GLU A 3 18.88 -4.66 17.91
N ALA A 4 18.81 -4.27 16.64
CA ALA A 4 19.88 -3.55 15.96
C ALA A 4 20.16 -2.17 16.58
N SER A 5 19.14 -1.48 17.09
CA SER A 5 19.34 -0.22 17.81
C SER A 5 20.02 -0.43 19.18
N SER A 6 19.75 -1.55 19.84
CA SER A 6 20.45 -1.97 21.06
C SER A 6 21.91 -2.34 20.79
N ASP A 7 22.19 -3.05 19.69
CA ASP A 7 23.56 -3.36 19.26
C ASP A 7 24.37 -2.09 18.99
N LEU A 8 23.76 -1.11 18.32
CA LEU A 8 24.37 0.21 18.12
C LEU A 8 24.55 0.98 19.43
N ALA A 9 23.69 0.77 20.43
CA ALA A 9 23.85 1.40 21.74
C ALA A 9 25.07 0.85 22.48
N LYS A 10 25.32 -0.46 22.35
CA LYS A 10 26.53 -1.12 22.88
C LYS A 10 27.80 -0.55 22.23
N GLU A 11 27.79 -0.34 20.92
CA GLU A 11 28.96 0.16 20.17
C GLU A 11 29.17 1.66 20.37
N LYS A 12 28.10 2.47 20.32
CA LYS A 12 28.18 3.93 20.16
C LYS A 12 27.61 4.72 21.34
N GLY A 13 27.13 4.03 22.37
CA GLY A 13 26.39 4.60 23.49
C GLY A 13 24.90 4.86 23.18
N LYS A 14 24.11 5.03 24.24
CA LYS A 14 22.68 5.37 24.19
C LYS A 14 22.43 6.72 23.50
N TYR A 15 21.20 6.98 23.03
CA TYR A 15 20.83 8.35 22.65
C TYR A 15 20.75 9.28 23.87
N LYS A 16 20.92 10.59 23.66
CA LYS A 16 21.11 11.60 24.73
C LYS A 16 20.01 11.62 25.79
N THR A 17 18.77 11.34 25.40
CA THR A 17 17.57 11.41 26.27
C THR A 17 17.02 10.02 26.60
N TYR A 18 17.88 9.00 26.64
CA TYR A 18 17.47 7.62 26.95
C TYR A 18 16.93 7.46 28.37
N GLU A 19 17.62 8.02 29.36
CA GLU A 19 17.26 7.92 30.77
C GLU A 19 15.86 8.52 31.00
N GLY A 20 14.98 7.78 31.68
CA GLY A 20 13.57 8.12 31.90
C GLY A 20 12.63 7.81 30.72
N SER A 21 13.14 7.40 29.56
CA SER A 21 12.31 7.02 28.41
C SER A 21 11.46 5.77 28.68
N LYS A 22 10.55 5.44 27.76
CA LYS A 22 9.81 4.17 27.84
C LYS A 22 10.75 2.95 27.74
N TRP A 23 11.79 3.05 26.91
CA TRP A 23 12.80 1.99 26.78
C TRP A 23 13.56 1.74 28.09
N ASP A 24 13.96 2.82 28.76
CA ASP A 24 14.65 2.76 30.05
C ASP A 24 13.78 2.16 31.16
N ARG A 25 12.49 2.48 31.16
CA ARG A 25 11.49 1.86 32.04
C ARG A 25 11.11 0.42 31.65
N GLY A 26 11.77 -0.15 30.65
CA GLY A 26 11.51 -1.50 30.17
C GLY A 26 10.18 -1.67 29.45
N LEU A 27 9.56 -0.60 28.94
CA LEU A 27 8.30 -0.62 28.21
C LEU A 27 8.55 -0.69 26.70
N LEU A 28 8.11 -1.78 26.08
CA LEU A 28 8.16 -2.01 24.64
C LEU A 28 6.80 -1.64 24.01
N PRO A 29 6.72 -1.45 22.68
CA PRO A 29 5.48 -1.07 22.01
C PRO A 29 4.24 -1.92 22.39
N PRO A 30 4.35 -3.27 22.55
CA PRO A 30 3.21 -4.08 22.95
C PRO A 30 2.66 -3.72 24.34
N ASP A 31 3.54 -3.36 25.27
CA ASP A 31 3.18 -3.00 26.64
C ASP A 31 2.47 -1.63 26.68
N THR A 32 2.73 -0.77 25.69
CA THR A 32 2.12 0.57 25.64
C THR A 32 0.63 0.57 25.34
N ILE A 33 0.07 -0.55 24.88
CA ILE A 33 -1.37 -0.69 24.64
C ILE A 33 -2.11 -0.80 25.97
N ASP A 34 -1.54 -1.48 26.96
CA ASP A 34 -2.15 -1.60 28.29
C ASP A 34 -2.05 -0.26 29.02
N LEU A 35 -0.92 0.45 28.91
CA LEU A 35 -0.84 1.84 29.37
C LEU A 35 -1.89 2.74 28.71
N LEU A 36 -2.13 2.58 27.40
CA LEU A 36 -3.16 3.36 26.70
C LEU A 36 -4.57 3.04 27.22
N GLN A 37 -4.83 1.78 27.53
CA GLN A 37 -6.10 1.31 28.08
C GLN A 37 -6.36 1.92 29.46
N ASP A 38 -5.36 1.89 30.34
CA ASP A 38 -5.42 2.44 31.69
C ASP A 38 -5.66 3.95 31.65
N GLU A 39 -4.89 4.68 30.84
CA GLU A 39 -5.01 6.14 30.69
C GLU A 39 -6.35 6.57 30.10
N ARG A 40 -6.93 5.78 29.19
CA ARG A 40 -8.24 6.08 28.60
C ARG A 40 -9.42 5.62 29.47
N GLY A 41 -9.19 4.77 30.46
CA GLY A 41 -10.25 4.20 31.30
C GLY A 41 -11.27 3.35 30.52
N GLN A 42 -10.89 2.81 29.37
CA GLN A 42 -11.75 1.98 28.51
C GLN A 42 -10.92 0.96 27.74
N GLU A 43 -11.53 -0.18 27.41
CA GLU A 43 -10.88 -1.25 26.65
C GLU A 43 -10.39 -0.78 25.27
N ILE A 44 -9.18 -1.21 24.91
CA ILE A 44 -8.61 -1.01 23.57
C ILE A 44 -8.83 -2.26 22.75
N ASP A 45 -9.67 -2.13 21.72
CA ASP A 45 -10.12 -3.22 20.83
C ASP A 45 -9.02 -3.65 19.86
N VAL A 46 -8.02 -4.33 20.41
CA VAL A 46 -6.96 -4.99 19.64
C VAL A 46 -6.48 -6.24 20.40
N PRO A 47 -6.40 -7.41 19.74
CA PRO A 47 -5.90 -8.62 20.40
C PRO A 47 -4.50 -8.41 20.97
N ARG A 48 -4.25 -8.81 22.22
CA ARG A 48 -2.92 -8.79 22.82
C ARG A 48 -2.06 -9.98 22.35
N GLY A 49 -0.78 -9.94 22.67
CA GLY A 49 0.17 -11.01 22.36
C GLY A 49 0.72 -11.00 20.94
N GLY A 50 1.57 -11.99 20.67
CA GLY A 50 2.28 -12.24 19.41
C GLY A 50 2.95 -13.62 19.42
N LYS A 51 3.63 -13.97 18.33
CA LYS A 51 4.30 -15.28 18.19
C LYS A 51 5.71 -15.35 18.79
N MET A 52 6.34 -14.20 19.03
CA MET A 52 7.74 -14.11 19.46
C MET A 52 7.85 -13.91 20.98
N ASN A 53 8.91 -14.47 21.57
CA ASN A 53 9.30 -14.16 22.94
C ASN A 53 10.10 -12.86 22.99
N TRP A 54 9.57 -11.83 23.64
CA TRP A 54 10.19 -10.50 23.73
C TRP A 54 11.12 -10.33 24.92
N GLU A 55 11.14 -11.29 25.87
CA GLU A 55 11.95 -11.20 27.08
C GLU A 55 13.47 -11.12 26.82
N PRO A 56 14.05 -11.88 25.87
CA PRO A 56 15.48 -11.73 25.53
C PRO A 56 15.82 -10.32 25.04
N LEU A 57 14.96 -9.74 24.20
CA LEU A 57 15.13 -8.38 23.69
C LEU A 57 14.96 -7.34 24.79
N ARG A 58 14.00 -7.52 25.69
CA ARG A 58 13.78 -6.65 26.85
C ARG A 58 15.02 -6.59 27.74
N LYS A 59 15.60 -7.75 28.07
CA LYS A 59 16.85 -7.86 28.84
C LYS A 59 18.02 -7.19 28.12
N LYS A 60 18.17 -7.45 26.83
CA LYS A 60 19.22 -6.83 26.00
C LYS A 60 19.15 -5.30 26.03
N ILE A 61 17.94 -4.73 25.88
CA ILE A 61 17.71 -3.28 25.95
C ILE A 61 17.97 -2.75 27.36
N ALA A 62 17.59 -3.47 28.41
CA ALA A 62 17.89 -3.05 29.79
C ALA A 62 19.40 -2.96 30.06
N GLU A 63 20.19 -3.89 29.52
CA GLU A 63 21.64 -3.92 29.68
C GLU A 63 22.37 -2.87 28.83
N GLN A 64 21.99 -2.73 27.56
CA GLN A 64 22.74 -1.94 26.56
C GLN A 64 22.12 -0.56 26.28
N GLY A 65 20.82 -0.41 26.56
CA GLY A 65 20.00 0.70 26.12
C GLY A 65 19.68 0.68 24.64
N MET A 66 19.26 1.84 24.12
CA MET A 66 18.89 2.03 22.71
C MET A 66 19.69 3.17 22.10
N ARG A 67 20.07 3.04 20.82
CA ARG A 67 20.75 4.12 20.08
C ARG A 67 19.77 5.11 19.47
N ASN A 68 18.55 4.69 19.18
CA ASN A 68 17.52 5.49 18.54
C ASN A 68 16.31 5.55 19.46
N SER A 69 15.72 6.74 19.61
CA SER A 69 14.49 6.91 20.40
C SER A 69 13.29 6.21 19.76
N ASN A 70 13.27 6.13 18.42
CA ASN A 70 12.25 5.47 17.62
C ASN A 70 12.91 4.82 16.40
N VAL A 71 12.38 3.68 15.96
CA VAL A 71 12.93 2.91 14.83
C VAL A 71 11.91 2.40 13.84
N LEU A 72 10.60 2.44 14.14
CA LEU A 72 9.57 1.94 13.22
C LEU A 72 8.51 3.00 12.94
N ALA A 73 8.36 3.34 11.66
CA ALA A 73 7.24 4.10 11.11
C ALA A 73 6.93 3.56 9.72
N ILE A 74 5.64 3.50 9.38
CA ILE A 74 5.20 3.07 8.05
C ILE A 74 4.76 4.32 7.28
N ALA A 75 5.65 4.82 6.43
CA ALA A 75 5.43 5.98 5.57
C ALA A 75 4.91 5.57 4.18
N PRO A 76 4.29 6.49 3.42
CA PRO A 76 3.91 6.22 2.04
C PRO A 76 5.14 5.91 1.19
N THR A 77 5.04 4.90 0.33
CA THR A 77 6.17 4.42 -0.49
C THR A 77 5.90 4.53 -1.99
N ALA A 78 4.98 5.39 -2.45
CA ALA A 78 4.51 5.44 -3.84
C ALA A 78 5.66 5.42 -4.87
N THR A 79 6.64 6.33 -4.75
CA THR A 79 7.76 6.40 -5.70
C THR A 79 8.65 5.16 -5.65
N ILE A 80 9.06 4.72 -4.46
CA ILE A 80 9.98 3.57 -4.33
C ILE A 80 9.28 2.25 -4.64
N ALA A 81 7.97 2.13 -4.42
CA ALA A 81 7.16 0.98 -4.82
C ALA A 81 7.05 0.89 -6.35
N ASN A 82 6.87 2.03 -7.04
CA ASN A 82 6.91 2.07 -8.50
C ASN A 82 8.27 1.65 -9.05
N ILE A 83 9.38 2.07 -8.43
CA ILE A 83 10.74 1.66 -8.82
C ILE A 83 10.92 0.16 -8.63
N MET A 84 10.45 -0.38 -7.49
CA MET A 84 10.60 -1.81 -7.16
C MET A 84 9.55 -2.71 -7.82
N GLY A 85 8.53 -2.15 -8.49
CA GLY A 85 7.43 -2.90 -9.06
C GLY A 85 6.54 -3.60 -8.02
N THR A 86 6.36 -2.99 -6.84
CA THR A 86 5.55 -3.55 -5.73
C THR A 86 4.31 -2.70 -5.43
N SER A 87 3.40 -3.23 -4.62
CA SER A 87 2.27 -2.44 -4.10
C SER A 87 2.76 -1.35 -3.13
N PRO A 88 2.10 -0.19 -3.08
CA PRO A 88 2.48 0.87 -2.16
C PRO A 88 2.17 0.48 -0.72
N CYS A 89 3.19 0.52 0.14
CA CYS A 89 3.08 0.52 1.58
C CYS A 89 2.30 -0.69 2.14
N ILE A 90 1.20 -0.42 2.84
CA ILE A 90 0.30 -1.39 3.51
C ILE A 90 -1.10 -1.38 2.90
N GLU A 91 -1.24 -0.81 1.72
CA GLU A 91 -2.53 -0.56 1.07
C GLU A 91 -2.90 -1.74 0.16
N PRO A 92 -4.20 -2.13 0.09
CA PRO A 92 -4.70 -2.93 -1.00
C PRO A 92 -4.48 -2.20 -2.33
N LEU A 93 -4.48 -2.94 -3.43
CA LEU A 93 -4.36 -2.33 -4.74
C LEU A 93 -5.59 -1.47 -5.02
N TYR A 94 -5.36 -0.23 -5.49
CA TYR A 94 -6.45 0.68 -5.83
C TYR A 94 -7.28 0.18 -7.02
N LYS A 95 -6.62 -0.41 -8.01
CA LYS A 95 -7.20 -1.09 -9.18
C LYS A 95 -6.26 -2.19 -9.66
N ASN A 96 -6.81 -3.22 -10.30
CA ASN A 96 -6.00 -4.23 -11.01
C ASN A 96 -5.58 -3.77 -12.42
N LEU A 97 -6.06 -2.62 -12.88
CA LEU A 97 -5.70 -1.99 -14.14
C LEU A 97 -5.45 -0.50 -13.90
N TYR A 98 -4.33 0.01 -14.39
CA TYR A 98 -4.04 1.45 -14.35
C TYR A 98 -3.34 1.90 -15.63
N VAL A 99 -3.51 3.17 -15.98
CA VAL A 99 -2.85 3.79 -17.13
C VAL A 99 -1.59 4.49 -16.67
N LYS A 100 -0.47 4.20 -17.33
CA LYS A 100 0.81 4.90 -17.16
C LYS A 100 1.08 5.69 -18.42
N SER A 101 1.05 7.02 -18.30
CA SER A 101 1.44 7.94 -19.37
C SER A 101 2.96 8.14 -19.37
N ASN A 102 3.58 8.06 -20.53
CA ASN A 102 4.97 8.50 -20.75
C ASN A 102 5.03 9.40 -22.00
N LEU A 103 6.23 9.81 -22.41
CA LEU A 103 6.43 10.67 -23.59
C LEU A 103 5.87 10.03 -24.89
N SER A 104 5.88 8.70 -24.99
CA SER A 104 5.42 7.93 -26.14
C SER A 104 3.92 7.60 -26.13
N GLY A 105 3.19 7.99 -25.08
CA GLY A 105 1.74 7.80 -24.98
C GLY A 105 1.27 7.12 -23.69
N ASP A 106 0.01 6.70 -23.69
CA ASP A 106 -0.66 6.07 -22.56
C ASP A 106 -0.61 4.53 -22.67
N PHE A 107 -0.04 3.88 -21.66
CA PHE A 107 0.09 2.43 -21.60
C PHE A 107 -0.81 1.87 -20.51
N ILE A 108 -1.64 0.89 -20.87
CA ILE A 108 -2.43 0.15 -19.90
C ILE A 108 -1.53 -0.88 -19.24
N VAL A 109 -1.43 -0.80 -17.92
CA VAL A 109 -0.70 -1.76 -17.09
C VAL A 109 -1.72 -2.57 -16.29
N LEU A 110 -1.66 -3.88 -16.45
CA LEU A 110 -2.45 -4.83 -15.68
C LEU A 110 -1.63 -5.35 -14.49
N ASN A 111 -2.33 -5.68 -13.40
CA ASN A 111 -1.75 -6.36 -12.26
C ASN A 111 -1.12 -7.68 -12.71
N ARG A 112 0.21 -7.75 -12.67
CA ARG A 112 0.99 -8.90 -13.10
C ARG A 112 0.57 -10.19 -12.39
N ASN A 113 0.33 -10.11 -11.08
CA ASN A 113 -0.06 -11.28 -10.28
C ASN A 113 -1.43 -11.82 -10.70
N LEU A 114 -2.37 -10.94 -11.08
CA LEU A 114 -3.68 -11.32 -11.60
C LEU A 114 -3.52 -12.06 -12.94
N VAL A 115 -2.72 -11.50 -13.84
CA VAL A 115 -2.45 -12.12 -15.15
C VAL A 115 -1.80 -13.50 -15.00
N GLU A 116 -0.80 -13.62 -14.13
CA GLU A 116 -0.12 -14.89 -13.85
C GLU A 116 -1.10 -15.93 -13.30
N MET A 117 -1.92 -15.59 -12.31
CA MET A 117 -2.93 -16.51 -11.76
C MET A 117 -4.00 -16.92 -12.80
N LEU A 118 -4.45 -15.99 -13.65
CA LEU A 118 -5.42 -16.30 -14.70
C LEU A 118 -4.81 -17.21 -15.79
N LYS A 119 -3.51 -17.08 -16.06
CA LYS A 119 -2.78 -17.99 -16.97
C LYS A 119 -2.65 -19.38 -16.36
N GLU A 120 -2.29 -19.47 -15.09
CA GLU A 120 -2.21 -20.75 -14.35
C GLU A 120 -3.57 -21.48 -14.34
N LYS A 121 -4.67 -20.72 -14.22
CA LYS A 121 -6.04 -21.25 -14.28
C LYS A 121 -6.53 -21.52 -15.70
N GLY A 122 -5.73 -21.24 -16.73
CA GLY A 122 -6.07 -21.51 -18.14
C GLY A 122 -7.19 -20.64 -18.71
N VAL A 123 -7.56 -19.56 -18.03
CA VAL A 123 -8.66 -18.65 -18.45
C VAL A 123 -8.15 -17.39 -19.16
N TRP A 124 -6.83 -17.17 -19.16
CA TRP A 124 -6.22 -16.01 -19.79
C TRP A 124 -6.29 -16.06 -21.32
N GLY A 125 -6.80 -15.00 -21.94
CA GLY A 125 -6.88 -14.84 -23.39
C GLY A 125 -7.27 -13.43 -23.79
N GLU A 126 -7.31 -13.15 -25.10
CA GLU A 126 -7.62 -11.80 -25.62
C GLU A 126 -9.00 -11.30 -25.18
N ASP A 127 -10.00 -12.18 -25.19
CA ASP A 127 -11.34 -11.86 -24.72
C ASP A 127 -11.36 -11.44 -23.23
N LEU A 128 -10.71 -12.20 -22.35
CA LEU A 128 -10.62 -11.86 -20.93
C LEU A 128 -9.84 -10.55 -20.69
N MET A 129 -8.76 -10.34 -21.44
CA MET A 129 -8.02 -9.08 -21.39
C MET A 129 -8.89 -7.89 -21.79
N ASN A 130 -9.73 -8.04 -22.81
CA ASN A 130 -10.66 -6.99 -23.25
C ASN A 130 -11.78 -6.75 -22.24
N GLN A 131 -12.27 -7.80 -21.57
CA GLN A 131 -13.22 -7.66 -20.47
C GLN A 131 -12.59 -6.91 -19.29
N LEU A 132 -11.37 -7.25 -18.88
CA LEU A 132 -10.65 -6.52 -17.83
C LEU A 132 -10.48 -5.04 -18.17
N LYS A 133 -10.21 -4.70 -19.44
CA LYS A 133 -10.16 -3.30 -19.90
C LYS A 133 -11.53 -2.63 -19.85
N TYR A 134 -12.58 -3.34 -20.25
CA TYR A 134 -13.96 -2.82 -20.23
C TYR A 134 -14.47 -2.53 -18.81
N HIS A 135 -14.09 -3.38 -17.85
CA HIS A 135 -14.42 -3.26 -16.43
C HIS A 135 -13.38 -2.46 -15.63
N ASP A 136 -12.43 -1.78 -16.29
CA ASP A 136 -11.43 -0.94 -15.63
C ASP A 136 -10.62 -1.68 -14.53
N GLY A 137 -10.36 -2.96 -14.77
CA GLY A 137 -9.65 -3.86 -13.86
C GLY A 137 -10.51 -4.47 -12.75
N ASP A 138 -11.80 -4.18 -12.70
CA ASP A 138 -12.72 -4.91 -11.82
C ASP A 138 -12.91 -6.35 -12.34
N VAL A 139 -12.79 -7.30 -11.44
CA VAL A 139 -12.87 -8.75 -11.71
C VAL A 139 -14.23 -9.32 -11.36
N HIS A 140 -15.07 -8.62 -10.60
CA HIS A 140 -16.32 -9.16 -10.05
C HIS A 140 -17.34 -9.49 -11.14
N ASP A 141 -17.49 -8.61 -12.13
CA ASP A 141 -18.47 -8.74 -13.22
C ASP A 141 -18.00 -9.63 -14.38
N ILE A 142 -16.88 -10.35 -14.20
CA ILE A 142 -16.28 -11.18 -15.24
C ILE A 142 -16.53 -12.66 -14.93
N ASP A 143 -17.47 -13.28 -15.66
CA ASP A 143 -17.89 -14.69 -15.45
C ASP A 143 -16.74 -15.70 -15.61
N LYS A 144 -15.77 -15.38 -16.46
CA LYS A 144 -14.61 -16.25 -16.71
C LYS A 144 -13.58 -16.25 -15.58
N VAL A 145 -13.64 -15.28 -14.65
CA VAL A 145 -12.71 -15.22 -13.51
C VAL A 145 -13.25 -16.11 -12.39
N PRO A 146 -12.49 -17.10 -11.91
CA PRO A 146 -12.92 -17.93 -10.79
C PRO A 146 -13.10 -17.13 -9.49
N GLU A 147 -14.05 -17.55 -8.65
CA GLU A 147 -14.45 -16.82 -7.44
C GLU A 147 -13.30 -16.63 -6.44
N ASP A 148 -12.41 -17.61 -6.34
CA ASP A 148 -11.22 -17.52 -5.49
C ASP A 148 -10.22 -16.46 -6.00
N THR A 149 -10.11 -16.30 -7.32
CA THR A 149 -9.35 -15.21 -7.95
C THR A 149 -10.04 -13.87 -7.72
N LYS A 150 -11.38 -13.78 -7.88
CA LYS A 150 -12.11 -12.53 -7.61
C LYS A 150 -11.84 -12.03 -6.19
N LYS A 151 -11.99 -12.91 -5.20
CA LYS A 151 -11.72 -12.61 -3.79
C LYS A 151 -10.27 -12.21 -3.52
N LEU A 152 -9.29 -12.87 -4.15
CA LEU A 152 -7.88 -12.55 -3.94
C LEU A 152 -7.48 -11.18 -4.52
N PHE A 153 -8.15 -10.76 -5.59
CA PHE A 153 -7.87 -9.52 -6.31
C PHE A 153 -8.90 -8.42 -6.04
N GLU A 154 -9.63 -8.51 -4.93
CA GLU A 154 -10.39 -7.41 -4.36
C GLU A 154 -9.52 -6.16 -4.24
N THR A 155 -10.06 -5.03 -4.70
CA THR A 155 -9.40 -3.74 -4.66
C THR A 155 -9.68 -3.01 -3.35
N ALA A 156 -9.02 -1.88 -3.14
CA ALA A 156 -9.17 -1.07 -1.94
C ALA A 156 -10.62 -0.62 -1.65
N PHE A 157 -11.50 -0.59 -2.64
CA PHE A 157 -12.92 -0.24 -2.47
C PHE A 157 -13.85 -1.44 -2.24
N ASP A 158 -13.36 -2.64 -2.50
CA ASP A 158 -14.10 -3.89 -2.29
C ASP A 158 -13.91 -4.41 -0.86
N VAL A 159 -12.71 -4.20 -0.31
CA VAL A 159 -12.36 -4.63 1.05
C VAL A 159 -13.10 -3.81 2.10
N ASP A 160 -13.72 -4.49 3.07
CA ASP A 160 -14.35 -3.85 4.23
C ASP A 160 -13.34 -2.95 4.98
N PRO A 161 -13.63 -1.64 5.14
CA PRO A 161 -12.76 -0.72 5.87
C PRO A 161 -12.46 -1.15 7.31
N MET A 162 -13.35 -1.92 7.94
CA MET A 162 -13.13 -2.45 9.29
C MET A 162 -12.01 -3.49 9.32
N ILE A 163 -11.85 -4.29 8.26
CA ILE A 163 -10.71 -5.21 8.12
C ILE A 163 -9.41 -4.42 8.04
N MET A 164 -9.40 -3.33 7.26
CA MET A 164 -8.25 -2.44 7.12
C MET A 164 -7.83 -1.82 8.45
N ILE A 165 -8.79 -1.31 9.22
CA ILE A 165 -8.57 -0.76 10.57
C ILE A 165 -8.02 -1.85 11.50
N ALA A 166 -8.64 -3.03 11.51
CA ALA A 166 -8.23 -4.12 12.39
C ALA A 166 -6.82 -4.64 12.05
N ALA A 167 -6.44 -4.64 10.77
CA ALA A 167 -5.08 -4.96 10.34
C ALA A 167 -4.06 -3.89 10.79
N ALA A 168 -4.41 -2.61 10.61
CA ALA A 168 -3.58 -1.49 11.07
C ALA A 168 -3.39 -1.53 12.59
N ALA A 169 -4.45 -1.76 13.36
CA ALA A 169 -4.40 -1.82 14.82
C ALA A 169 -3.47 -2.94 15.30
N ARG A 170 -3.58 -4.14 14.70
CA ARG A 170 -2.69 -5.26 15.03
C ARG A 170 -1.22 -4.96 14.74
N ARG A 171 -0.92 -4.23 13.66
CA ARG A 171 0.45 -3.77 13.35
C ARG A 171 0.91 -2.68 14.32
N GLN A 172 0.03 -1.75 14.71
CA GLN A 172 0.36 -0.60 15.56
C GLN A 172 0.98 -1.00 16.90
N LYS A 173 0.59 -2.17 17.43
CA LYS A 173 1.16 -2.77 18.65
C LYS A 173 2.68 -2.95 18.62
N TRP A 174 3.26 -3.05 17.42
CA TRP A 174 4.69 -3.29 17.23
C TRP A 174 5.44 -2.04 16.74
N ILE A 175 4.74 -0.93 16.53
CA ILE A 175 5.27 0.29 15.93
C ILE A 175 5.39 1.37 17.01
N ASP A 176 6.61 1.86 17.24
CA ASP A 176 6.89 2.88 18.25
C ASP A 176 6.41 4.28 17.83
N GLN A 177 6.40 4.59 16.54
CA GLN A 177 5.74 5.76 15.96
C GLN A 177 4.35 5.40 15.44
N SER A 178 4.02 5.71 14.20
CA SER A 178 2.72 5.45 13.58
C SER A 178 2.85 4.91 12.16
N GLN A 179 1.72 4.83 11.48
CA GLN A 179 1.59 4.34 10.12
C GLN A 179 0.59 5.20 9.32
N SER A 180 0.89 5.43 8.04
CA SER A 180 0.04 6.20 7.14
C SER A 180 -1.11 5.32 6.62
N VAL A 181 -2.24 5.29 7.34
CA VAL A 181 -3.41 4.44 6.99
C VAL A 181 -4.40 5.23 6.15
N ASN A 182 -4.39 5.03 4.84
CA ASN A 182 -5.50 5.44 3.99
C ASN A 182 -6.76 4.63 4.31
N LEU A 183 -7.90 5.29 4.26
CA LEU A 183 -9.22 4.69 4.41
C LEU A 183 -9.96 4.85 3.09
N PHE A 184 -10.69 3.81 2.68
CA PHE A 184 -11.35 3.74 1.38
C PHE A 184 -12.84 3.54 1.60
N LEU A 185 -13.66 4.33 0.91
CA LEU A 185 -15.12 4.18 0.91
C LEU A 185 -15.65 4.41 -0.48
N ALA A 186 -16.22 3.37 -1.11
CA ALA A 186 -16.83 3.51 -2.42
C ALA A 186 -17.93 4.60 -2.42
N LYS A 187 -18.74 4.63 -1.36
CA LYS A 187 -19.78 5.65 -1.14
C LYS A 187 -19.55 6.36 0.20
N PRO A 188 -19.37 7.69 0.22
CA PRO A 188 -19.07 8.44 1.44
C PRO A 188 -20.34 8.70 2.28
N GLU A 189 -20.88 7.67 2.91
CA GLU A 189 -21.98 7.84 3.85
C GLU A 189 -21.48 8.31 5.23
N ILE A 190 -22.07 9.39 5.76
CA ILE A 190 -21.66 10.00 7.05
C ILE A 190 -21.71 8.99 8.20
N LYS A 191 -22.72 8.12 8.22
CA LYS A 191 -22.86 7.07 9.26
C LYS A 191 -21.68 6.10 9.21
N GLN A 192 -21.31 5.64 8.02
CA GLN A 192 -20.19 4.73 7.81
C GLN A 192 -18.86 5.39 8.18
N LEU A 193 -18.66 6.65 7.79
CA LEU A 193 -17.50 7.46 8.20
C LEU A 193 -17.39 7.56 9.73
N SER A 194 -18.49 7.91 10.41
CA SER A 194 -18.52 8.02 11.87
C SER A 194 -18.13 6.71 12.55
N HIS A 195 -18.69 5.59 12.09
CA HIS A 195 -18.37 4.27 12.63
C HIS A 195 -16.90 3.88 12.38
N MET A 196 -16.40 4.14 11.17
CA MET A 196 -15.03 3.84 10.78
C MET A 196 -14.00 4.61 11.63
N TYR A 197 -14.14 5.92 11.80
CA TYR A 197 -13.23 6.71 12.64
C TYR A 197 -13.33 6.37 14.13
N ARG A 198 -14.54 6.08 14.63
CA ARG A 198 -14.72 5.61 16.01
C ARG A 198 -14.06 4.25 16.23
N ALA A 199 -14.15 3.33 15.26
CA ALA A 199 -13.47 2.05 15.31
C ALA A 199 -11.94 2.23 15.33
N ALA A 200 -11.39 3.07 14.45
CA ALA A 200 -9.97 3.40 14.45
C ALA A 200 -9.48 3.92 15.81
N TRP A 201 -10.25 4.82 16.43
CA TRP A 201 -9.94 5.33 17.76
C TRP A 201 -10.04 4.26 18.85
N ARG A 202 -11.11 3.44 18.87
CA ARG A 202 -11.33 2.37 19.85
C ARG A 202 -10.26 1.28 19.78
N SER A 203 -9.76 0.97 18.59
CA SER A 203 -8.68 0.00 18.39
C SER A 203 -7.28 0.56 18.72
N GLY A 204 -7.19 1.80 19.20
CA GLY A 204 -5.93 2.40 19.66
C GLY A 204 -5.00 2.86 18.53
N LEU A 205 -5.53 3.10 17.32
CA LEU A 205 -4.72 3.68 16.25
C LEU A 205 -4.27 5.10 16.62
N LYS A 206 -3.01 5.41 16.28
CA LYS A 206 -2.43 6.73 16.49
C LYS A 206 -2.78 7.70 15.36
N THR A 207 -2.87 7.21 14.12
CA THR A 207 -3.18 8.04 12.94
C THR A 207 -4.07 7.33 11.92
N THR A 208 -4.95 8.09 11.31
CA THR A 208 -5.51 7.85 9.96
C THR A 208 -4.89 8.84 8.98
N TYR A 209 -4.99 8.60 7.68
CA TYR A 209 -4.42 9.48 6.65
C TYR A 209 -5.49 10.01 5.70
N TYR A 210 -5.42 9.73 4.38
CA TYR A 210 -6.47 10.17 3.47
C TYR A 210 -7.72 9.28 3.57
N LEU A 211 -8.87 9.92 3.44
CA LEU A 211 -10.10 9.26 3.01
C LEU A 211 -10.15 9.31 1.48
N ARG A 212 -10.25 8.15 0.84
CA ARG A 212 -10.40 7.99 -0.61
C ARG A 212 -11.82 7.53 -0.91
N THR A 213 -12.48 8.22 -1.82
CA THR A 213 -13.84 7.89 -2.25
C THR A 213 -13.91 7.79 -3.76
N LEU A 214 -14.82 6.97 -4.28
CA LEU A 214 -15.12 6.98 -5.71
C LEU A 214 -16.01 8.19 -6.01
N GLY A 215 -15.65 8.95 -7.05
CA GLY A 215 -16.54 9.97 -7.60
C GLY A 215 -17.77 9.30 -8.22
N ALA A 216 -18.94 9.94 -8.13
CA ALA A 216 -20.18 9.42 -8.71
C ALA A 216 -20.16 9.31 -10.25
N SER A 217 -19.12 9.85 -10.90
CA SER A 217 -19.01 10.01 -12.35
C SER A 217 -17.71 9.41 -12.88
N ASN A 218 -17.62 8.08 -12.95
CA ASN A 218 -16.73 7.40 -13.89
C ASN A 218 -17.52 7.06 -15.16
N ILE A 219 -17.94 8.09 -15.90
CA ILE A 219 -18.33 7.97 -17.30
C ILE A 219 -17.38 8.84 -18.12
N GLU A 220 -16.09 8.52 -18.09
CA GLU A 220 -15.22 8.81 -19.24
C GLU A 220 -14.96 7.49 -19.98
N LYS A 221 -16.04 6.83 -20.39
CA LYS A 221 -16.01 5.76 -21.41
C LYS A 221 -15.87 6.32 -22.83
N ALA A 222 -15.24 7.49 -22.99
CA ALA A 222 -15.16 8.17 -24.28
C ALA A 222 -14.05 7.60 -25.18
N THR A 223 -12.92 7.14 -24.63
CA THR A 223 -11.78 6.66 -25.44
C THR A 223 -12.00 5.27 -26.04
N ILE A 224 -12.74 4.38 -25.37
CA ILE A 224 -13.07 3.05 -25.91
C ILE A 224 -14.16 3.15 -27.01
N ALA A 225 -15.09 4.10 -26.88
CA ALA A 225 -16.09 4.36 -27.90
C ALA A 225 -15.47 4.92 -29.20
N VAL A 226 -14.46 5.79 -29.09
CA VAL A 226 -13.77 6.40 -30.24
C VAL A 226 -13.04 5.36 -31.08
N LYS A 227 -12.43 4.32 -30.47
CA LYS A 227 -11.82 3.21 -31.23
C LYS A 227 -12.84 2.33 -31.96
N LYS A 228 -14.07 2.20 -31.46
CA LYS A 228 -15.17 1.51 -32.17
C LYS A 228 -15.77 2.34 -33.32
N GLN A 229 -15.49 3.63 -33.38
CA GLN A 229 -16.00 4.54 -34.43
C GLN A 229 -14.95 4.94 -35.48
N GLY A 230 -13.74 4.36 -35.45
CA GLY A 230 -12.75 4.56 -36.52
C GLY A 230 -12.15 5.97 -36.60
N VAL A 231 -12.24 6.77 -35.54
CA VAL A 231 -11.62 8.10 -35.51
C VAL A 231 -10.25 8.01 -34.85
N GLU A 232 -9.19 8.16 -35.65
CA GLU A 232 -7.81 8.25 -35.14
C GLU A 232 -7.65 9.54 -34.31
N ALA A 233 -7.10 9.41 -33.10
CA ALA A 233 -6.65 10.54 -32.31
C ALA A 233 -5.43 11.19 -32.99
N PRO A 234 -5.27 12.53 -32.94
CA PRO A 234 -4.17 13.21 -33.61
C PRO A 234 -2.82 12.75 -33.05
N LYS A 235 -1.95 12.26 -33.93
CA LYS A 235 -0.55 11.93 -33.60
C LYS A 235 0.17 13.23 -33.22
N LYS A 236 0.76 13.27 -32.03
CA LYS A 236 1.67 14.35 -31.63
C LYS A 236 3.01 14.16 -32.35
N GLU A 237 3.46 15.19 -33.05
CA GLU A 237 4.81 15.24 -33.63
C GLU A 237 5.80 15.77 -32.57
N TYR A 238 6.90 15.04 -32.38
CA TYR A 238 7.97 15.37 -31.43
C TYR A 238 9.23 15.84 -32.15
N THR A 239 10.01 16.74 -31.53
CA THR A 239 11.23 17.32 -32.10
C THR A 239 12.40 16.33 -32.11
N ALA A 240 13.44 16.62 -32.88
CA ALA A 240 14.62 15.76 -33.01
C ALA A 240 15.37 15.58 -31.68
N GLU A 241 15.37 16.60 -30.80
CA GLU A 241 16.00 16.51 -29.48
C GLU A 241 15.21 15.59 -28.53
N GLU A 242 13.88 15.57 -28.62
CA GLU A 242 13.01 14.71 -27.81
C GLU A 242 13.17 13.23 -28.17
N LYS A 243 13.39 12.93 -29.47
CA LYS A 243 13.68 11.58 -29.95
C LYS A 243 15.03 11.06 -29.44
N MET A 244 16.01 11.96 -29.28
CA MET A 244 17.36 11.62 -28.82
C MET A 244 17.43 11.43 -27.29
N ALA A 245 16.56 12.10 -26.51
CA ALA A 245 16.42 11.87 -25.08
C ALA A 245 15.77 10.50 -24.76
N CYS A 246 14.90 10.02 -25.65
CA CYS A 246 14.18 8.75 -25.50
C CYS A 246 15.06 7.49 -25.69
N SER A 247 16.26 7.62 -26.27
CA SER A 247 17.12 6.48 -26.62
C SER A 247 18.19 6.15 -25.57
N ILE A 248 18.21 6.81 -24.41
CA ILE A 248 19.26 6.63 -23.40
C ILE A 248 19.30 5.19 -22.85
N GLU A 249 18.15 4.53 -22.68
CA GLU A 249 18.08 3.13 -22.20
C GLU A 249 18.46 2.11 -23.28
N ALA A 250 18.04 2.34 -24.53
CA ALA A 250 18.40 1.48 -25.68
C ALA A 250 19.91 1.56 -25.99
N MET A 251 20.49 2.78 -25.94
CA MET A 251 21.93 3.00 -26.10
C MET A 251 22.79 2.35 -25.00
N ARG A 252 22.27 2.22 -23.76
CA ARG A 252 22.99 1.53 -22.67
C ARG A 252 23.01 0.00 -22.83
N ASN A 253 22.02 -0.56 -23.53
CA ASN A 253 21.90 -2.00 -23.73
C ASN A 253 22.44 -2.47 -25.09
N GLY A 254 22.93 -1.54 -25.93
CA GLY A 254 23.44 -1.86 -27.28
C GLY A 254 22.33 -2.26 -28.26
N GLU A 255 21.08 -1.89 -27.98
CA GLU A 255 19.91 -2.21 -28.77
C GLU A 255 19.43 -0.96 -29.52
N GLU A 256 18.93 -1.11 -30.74
CA GLU A 256 18.24 -0.02 -31.45
C GLU A 256 16.80 0.11 -30.94
N CYS A 257 16.36 1.35 -30.69
CA CYS A 257 15.01 1.63 -30.25
C CYS A 257 14.02 1.44 -31.40
N GLU A 258 13.27 0.33 -31.40
CA GLU A 258 12.23 0.02 -32.40
C GLU A 258 11.04 1.01 -32.40
N VAL A 259 10.98 1.94 -31.44
CA VAL A 259 9.89 2.93 -31.31
C VAL A 259 10.06 4.12 -32.27
N CYS A 260 11.24 4.32 -32.86
CA CYS A 260 11.56 5.47 -33.70
C CYS A 260 11.58 5.19 -35.22
N GLN A 261 11.29 3.95 -35.66
CA GLN A 261 10.93 3.63 -37.05
C GLN A 261 9.41 3.71 -37.24
#